data_AF-A0A318IRR6-F1
#
_entry.id   AF-A0A318IRR6-F1
#
_cell.length_a   1.000
_cell.length_b   1.000
_cell.length_c   1.000
_cell.angle_alpha   90.00
_cell.angle_beta   90.00
_cell.angle_gamma   90.00
#
_symmetry.space_group_name_H-M   'P 1'
#
loop_
_entity.id
_entity.type
_entity.pdbx_description
1 polymer ?
#
loop_
_entity_poly.entity_id
_entity_poly.type
_entity_poly.pdbx_seq_one_letter_code
_entity_poly.pdbx_strand_id
1 'polypeptide(L)'
;MNPSENRRHQRVQFFLVPLGTHEIRPVWVFNSPEHADALPALLVNLSTGGMQVLTELEAEMPAGQYQLSFLPDEAQHDVTLGDCRIQLLWTEREAGMHTRSGFAFVEQIPADLQDLLVHEDAAKLFLRCVIMPVSKVADRDLETA
;
A
#
# COMPACT_ATOMS: atom_id res chain seq x y z
N MET A 1 15.55 -23.35 2.23
CA MET A 1 15.36 -22.79 3.58
C MET A 1 16.15 -21.49 3.60
N ASN A 2 15.48 -20.35 3.45
CA ASN A 2 16.14 -19.05 3.25
C ASN A 2 16.55 -18.47 4.62
N PRO A 3 17.78 -17.97 4.82
CA PRO A 3 18.24 -17.52 6.12
C PRO A 3 17.63 -16.16 6.47
N SER A 4 16.96 -16.11 7.62
CA SER A 4 16.54 -14.91 8.38
C SER A 4 15.47 -13.98 7.79
N GLU A 5 14.24 -14.47 7.60
CA GLU A 5 13.05 -13.62 7.79
C GLU A 5 12.79 -13.41 9.30
N ASN A 6 13.65 -12.66 9.99
CA ASN A 6 13.36 -12.22 11.37
C ASN A 6 12.41 -11.03 11.34
N ARG A 7 11.12 -11.30 11.10
CA ARG A 7 10.08 -10.28 11.14
C ARG A 7 9.96 -9.74 12.56
N ARG A 8 10.14 -8.42 12.71
CA ARG A 8 10.06 -7.71 14.00
C ARG A 8 8.68 -7.17 14.33
N HIS A 9 7.78 -7.09 13.34
CA HIS A 9 6.47 -6.46 13.46
C HIS A 9 5.37 -7.43 13.02
N GLN A 10 4.28 -7.47 13.79
CA GLN A 10 3.06 -8.15 13.40
C GLN A 10 2.40 -7.40 12.24
N ARG A 11 1.86 -8.16 11.29
CA ARG A 11 1.19 -7.62 10.09
C ARG A 11 -0.30 -7.90 10.14
N VAL A 12 -1.09 -6.88 9.86
CA VAL A 12 -2.50 -7.00 9.50
C VAL A 12 -2.54 -7.40 8.03
N GLN A 13 -3.18 -8.53 7.72
CA GLN A 13 -3.41 -8.99 6.35
C GLN A 13 -4.73 -8.43 5.85
N PHE A 14 -4.70 -7.83 4.67
CA PHE A 14 -5.89 -7.43 3.94
C PHE A 14 -6.21 -8.52 2.90
N PHE A 15 -7.45 -8.58 2.42
CA PHE A 15 -7.95 -9.62 1.51
C PHE A 15 -8.05 -11.03 2.12
N LEU A 16 -8.48 -11.13 3.38
CA LEU A 16 -8.94 -12.41 3.93
C LEU A 16 -10.29 -12.78 3.31
N VAL A 17 -10.28 -13.28 2.07
CA VAL A 17 -11.49 -13.83 1.43
C VAL A 17 -11.86 -15.11 2.17
N PRO A 18 -13.03 -15.19 2.83
CA PRO A 18 -13.42 -16.40 3.55
C PRO A 18 -13.52 -17.59 2.59
N LEU A 19 -12.84 -18.70 2.91
CA LEU A 19 -12.76 -19.92 2.10
C LEU A 19 -14.12 -20.61 1.84
N GLY A 20 -15.23 -20.09 2.37
CA GLY A 20 -16.55 -20.75 2.36
C GLY A 20 -17.63 -20.08 1.49
N THR A 21 -17.39 -18.89 0.97
CA THR A 21 -18.35 -18.19 0.09
C THR A 21 -17.66 -17.93 -1.24
N HIS A 22 -18.23 -18.44 -2.32
CA HIS A 22 -17.79 -18.24 -3.71
C HIS A 22 -17.89 -16.77 -4.18
N GLU A 23 -17.74 -15.79 -3.29
CA GLU A 23 -17.64 -14.39 -3.63
C GLU A 23 -16.19 -14.07 -3.99
N ILE A 24 -15.87 -14.21 -5.27
CA ILE A 24 -14.77 -13.46 -5.86
C ILE A 24 -15.14 -11.98 -5.68
N ARG A 25 -14.41 -11.26 -4.84
CA ARG A 25 -14.56 -9.80 -4.73
C ARG A 25 -13.54 -9.16 -5.66
N PRO A 26 -13.94 -8.66 -6.84
CA PRO A 26 -13.03 -7.92 -7.69
C PRO A 26 -12.68 -6.62 -6.98
N VAL A 27 -11.41 -6.46 -6.60
CA VAL A 27 -10.91 -5.21 -6.04
C VAL A 27 -10.21 -4.46 -7.16
N TRP A 28 -10.73 -3.29 -7.48
CA TRP A 28 -10.17 -2.41 -8.50
C TRP A 28 -9.44 -1.26 -7.80
N VAL A 29 -8.22 -1.01 -8.25
CA VAL A 29 -7.46 0.18 -7.84
C VAL A 29 -7.36 1.07 -9.06
N PHE A 30 -8.03 2.22 -9.02
CA PHE A 30 -7.97 3.21 -10.08
C PHE A 30 -7.18 4.42 -9.57
N ASN A 31 -6.46 5.08 -10.48
CA ASN A 31 -5.91 6.39 -10.18
C ASN A 31 -7.06 7.40 -10.06
N SER A 32 -7.05 8.19 -8.99
CA SER A 32 -7.84 9.42 -8.93
C SER A 32 -7.32 10.38 -10.02
N PRO A 33 -8.15 11.26 -10.60
CA PRO A 33 -7.67 12.36 -11.45
C PRO A 33 -6.58 13.19 -10.76
N GLU A 34 -6.65 13.31 -9.44
CA GLU A 34 -5.64 13.99 -8.61
C GLU A 34 -4.34 13.18 -8.47
N HIS A 35 -4.27 11.94 -8.94
CA HIS A 35 -3.11 11.06 -8.84
C HIS A 35 -2.82 10.35 -10.16
N ALA A 36 -3.08 11.02 -11.29
CA ALA A 36 -2.94 10.43 -12.62
C ALA A 36 -1.55 9.81 -12.87
N ASP A 37 -0.49 10.44 -12.38
CA ASP A 37 0.90 9.99 -12.51
C ASP A 37 1.38 9.05 -11.39
N ALA A 38 0.50 8.74 -10.43
CA ALA A 38 0.82 7.82 -9.36
C ALA A 38 0.65 6.37 -9.83
N LEU A 39 1.36 5.46 -9.17
CA LEU A 39 1.19 4.05 -9.41
C LEU A 39 0.05 3.52 -8.51
N PRO A 40 -1.05 3.00 -9.09
CA PRO A 40 -2.10 2.36 -8.30
C PRO A 40 -1.58 1.06 -7.71
N ALA A 41 -1.84 0.85 -6.42
CA ALA A 41 -1.37 -0.32 -5.71
C ALA A 41 -2.42 -0.87 -4.75
N LEU A 42 -2.46 -2.19 -4.65
CA LEU A 42 -3.31 -2.93 -3.74
C LEU A 42 -2.53 -3.33 -2.48
N LEU A 43 -2.93 -2.88 -1.30
CA LEU A 43 -2.20 -3.13 -0.05
C LEU A 43 -2.48 -4.53 0.51
N VAL A 44 -1.55 -5.47 0.34
CA VAL A 44 -1.69 -6.88 0.80
C VAL A 44 -1.64 -6.99 2.32
N ASN A 45 -0.65 -6.35 2.93
CA ASN A 45 -0.53 -6.30 4.37
C ASN A 45 0.26 -5.09 4.81
N LEU A 46 0.07 -4.74 6.08
CA LEU A 46 0.67 -3.59 6.72
C LEU A 46 1.06 -3.93 8.15
N SER A 47 2.15 -3.34 8.60
CA SER A 47 2.64 -3.35 9.97
C SER A 47 3.23 -2.00 10.30
N THR A 48 3.55 -1.78 11.57
CA THR A 48 4.26 -0.55 11.99
C THR A 48 5.65 -0.40 11.36
N GLY A 49 6.25 -1.48 10.82
CA GLY A 49 7.57 -1.43 10.17
C GLY A 49 7.53 -1.33 8.64
N GLY A 50 6.37 -1.56 8.01
CA GLY A 50 6.29 -1.57 6.55
C GLY A 50 5.15 -2.41 6.01
N MET A 51 5.14 -2.61 4.70
CA MET A 51 4.00 -3.16 3.97
C MET A 51 4.40 -3.98 2.75
N GLN A 52 3.41 -4.69 2.22
CA GLN A 52 3.46 -5.34 0.91
C GLN A 52 2.30 -4.85 0.05
N VAL A 53 2.58 -4.62 -1.22
CA VAL A 53 1.59 -4.21 -2.21
C VAL A 53 1.66 -5.07 -3.46
N LEU A 54 0.55 -5.14 -4.19
CA LEU A 54 0.50 -5.62 -5.57
C LEU A 54 0.32 -4.44 -6.51
N THR A 55 1.07 -4.42 -7.59
CA THR A 55 0.94 -3.49 -8.72
C THR A 55 0.77 -4.28 -10.02
N GLU A 56 0.43 -3.59 -11.10
CA GLU A 56 0.38 -4.21 -12.43
C GLU A 56 1.73 -4.82 -12.80
N LEU A 57 1.71 -5.86 -13.65
CA LEU A 57 2.91 -6.60 -14.03
C LEU A 57 3.95 -5.71 -14.73
N GLU A 58 3.49 -4.80 -15.59
CA GLU A 58 4.33 -3.93 -16.41
C GLU A 58 4.76 -2.66 -15.67
N ALA A 59 4.20 -2.40 -14.48
CA ALA A 59 4.57 -1.26 -13.67
C ALA A 59 6.01 -1.39 -13.17
N GLU A 60 6.87 -0.48 -13.62
CA GLU A 60 8.23 -0.36 -13.12
C GLU A 60 8.27 0.53 -11.87
N MET A 61 8.85 0.00 -10.79
CA MET A 61 9.18 0.77 -9.59
C MET A 61 10.68 0.75 -9.36
N PRO A 62 11.40 1.82 -9.77
CA PRO A 62 12.81 1.97 -9.49
C PRO A 62 13.13 1.88 -7.98
N ALA A 63 14.35 1.49 -7.63
CA ALA A 63 14.78 1.58 -6.24
C ALA A 63 14.75 3.04 -5.77
N GLY A 64 14.14 3.29 -4.60
CA GLY A 64 14.03 4.65 -4.08
C GLY A 64 12.96 4.83 -3.01
N GLN A 65 12.77 6.10 -2.63
CA GLN A 65 11.72 6.53 -1.72
C GLN A 65 10.48 6.99 -2.48
N TYR A 66 9.34 6.71 -1.88
CA TYR A 66 8.03 7.03 -2.42
C TYR A 66 7.16 7.65 -1.33
N GLN A 67 6.21 8.46 -1.77
CA GLN A 67 5.05 8.82 -0.98
C GLN A 67 3.96 7.78 -1.21
N LEU A 68 3.41 7.28 -0.11
CA LEU A 68 2.20 6.48 -0.05
C LEU A 68 1.06 7.41 0.34
N SER A 69 0.01 7.44 -0.48
CA SER A 69 -1.25 8.08 -0.13
C SER A 69 -2.36 7.04 -0.15
N PHE A 70 -3.21 7.05 0.88
CA PHE A 70 -4.35 6.15 0.97
C PHE A 70 -5.54 6.77 0.24
N LEU A 71 -6.18 5.97 -0.61
CA LEU A 71 -7.38 6.42 -1.31
C LEU A 71 -8.61 6.16 -0.44
N PRO A 72 -9.49 7.17 -0.24
CA PRO A 72 -10.72 6.97 0.51
C PRO A 72 -11.60 5.92 -0.19
N ASP A 73 -12.27 5.07 0.57
CA ASP A 73 -13.29 4.17 0.05
C ASP A 73 -14.67 4.81 0.23
N GLU A 74 -15.44 4.92 -0.85
CA GLU A 74 -16.81 5.43 -0.81
C GLU A 74 -17.72 4.54 0.07
N ALA A 75 -17.35 3.28 0.32
CA ALA A 75 -18.06 2.44 1.27
C ALA A 75 -17.61 2.65 2.73
N GLN A 76 -16.43 3.24 2.96
CA GLN A 76 -15.81 3.43 4.28
C GLN A 76 -15.46 4.91 4.50
N HIS A 77 -16.51 5.73 4.64
CA HIS A 77 -16.44 7.18 4.76
C HIS A 77 -15.64 7.70 5.98
N ASP A 78 -15.34 6.85 6.96
CA ASP A 78 -14.82 7.30 8.27
C ASP A 78 -13.30 7.12 8.44
N VAL A 79 -12.59 6.53 7.46
CA VAL A 79 -11.16 6.23 7.61
C VAL A 79 -10.34 7.14 6.70
N THR A 80 -9.86 8.25 7.27
CA THR A 80 -8.85 9.12 6.63
C THR A 80 -7.48 8.75 7.20
N LEU A 81 -6.57 8.30 6.34
CA LEU A 81 -5.20 7.94 6.73
C LEU A 81 -4.23 8.95 6.13
N GLY A 82 -3.31 9.46 6.95
CA GLY A 82 -2.28 10.37 6.50
C GLY A 82 -1.27 9.73 5.55
N ASP A 83 -0.64 10.55 4.73
CA ASP A 83 0.42 10.13 3.83
C ASP A 83 1.66 9.62 4.58
N CYS A 84 2.37 8.67 3.97
CA CYS A 84 3.55 8.05 4.54
C CYS A 84 4.73 8.08 3.58
N ARG A 85 5.96 8.20 4.10
CA ARG A 85 7.19 7.98 3.32
C ARG A 85 7.67 6.55 3.45
N ILE A 86 7.90 5.93 2.30
CA ILE A 86 8.23 4.51 2.20
C ILE A 86 9.48 4.31 1.34
N GLN A 87 10.25 3.27 1.62
CA GLN A 87 11.43 2.88 0.86
C GLN A 87 11.21 1.50 0.26
N LEU A 88 11.39 1.36 -1.06
CA LEU A 88 11.34 0.06 -1.72
C LEU A 88 12.51 -0.80 -1.26
N LEU A 89 12.22 -2.02 -0.80
CA LEU A 89 13.23 -2.99 -0.34
C LEU A 89 13.43 -4.13 -1.32
N TRP A 90 12.35 -4.62 -1.92
CA TRP A 90 12.39 -5.71 -2.90
C TRP A 90 11.16 -5.69 -3.79
N THR A 91 11.32 -6.29 -4.96
CA THR A 91 10.27 -6.48 -5.96
C THR A 91 10.38 -7.89 -6.51
N GLU A 92 9.24 -8.54 -6.65
CA GLU A 92 9.11 -9.89 -7.20
C GLU A 92 7.97 -9.91 -8.22
N ARG A 93 8.27 -10.38 -9.44
CA ARG A 93 7.26 -10.53 -10.50
C ARG A 93 6.62 -11.91 -10.39
N GLU A 94 5.32 -11.96 -10.12
CA GLU A 94 4.59 -13.22 -10.03
C GLU A 94 4.02 -13.62 -11.39
N ALA A 95 4.70 -14.57 -12.04
CA ALA A 95 4.27 -15.39 -13.19
C ALA A 95 3.19 -14.80 -14.11
N GLY A 96 3.36 -13.56 -14.57
CA GLY A 96 2.48 -12.94 -15.57
C GLY A 96 1.18 -12.33 -15.04
N MET A 97 0.98 -12.23 -13.71
CA MET A 97 -0.24 -11.66 -13.14
C MET A 97 -0.02 -10.26 -12.57
N HIS A 98 0.94 -10.12 -11.66
CA HIS A 98 1.17 -8.88 -10.93
C HIS A 98 2.61 -8.78 -10.44
N THR A 99 3.00 -7.59 -10.02
CA THR A 99 4.28 -7.34 -9.36
C THR A 99 4.03 -7.16 -7.87
N ARG A 100 4.66 -7.98 -7.02
CA ARG A 100 4.61 -7.84 -5.57
C ARG A 100 5.84 -7.10 -5.08
N SER A 101 5.64 -6.08 -4.27
CA SER A 101 6.75 -5.28 -3.73
C SER A 101 6.64 -5.10 -2.22
N GLY A 102 7.80 -5.07 -1.56
CA GLY A 102 7.92 -4.84 -0.14
C GLY A 102 8.56 -3.50 0.17
N PHE A 103 7.95 -2.79 1.11
CA PHE A 103 8.38 -1.46 1.53
C PHE A 103 8.61 -1.41 3.04
N ALA A 104 9.55 -0.57 3.47
CA ALA A 104 9.68 -0.14 4.85
C ALA A 104 9.28 1.33 4.98
N PHE A 105 8.73 1.71 6.14
CA PHE A 105 8.52 3.12 6.45
C PHE A 105 9.86 3.80 6.74
N VAL A 106 10.05 4.99 6.16
CA VAL A 106 11.25 5.82 6.37
C VAL A 106 11.13 6.61 7.67
N GLU A 107 9.91 7.04 7.98
CA GLU A 107 9.56 7.87 9.12
C GLU A 107 8.50 7.15 9.98
N GLN A 108 8.18 7.73 11.14
CA GLN A 108 7.09 7.22 11.97
C GLN A 108 5.76 7.31 11.20
N ILE A 109 4.97 6.25 11.22
CA ILE A 109 3.63 6.27 10.60
C ILE A 109 2.68 7.23 11.33
N PRO A 110 1.67 7.78 10.65
CA PRO A 110 0.63 8.59 11.27
C PRO A 110 -0.08 7.85 12.42
N ALA A 111 -0.54 8.60 13.42
CA ALA A 111 -1.24 8.04 14.58
C ALA A 111 -2.49 7.25 14.18
N ASP A 112 -3.29 7.76 13.24
CA ASP A 112 -4.49 7.09 12.76
C ASP A 112 -4.17 5.74 12.10
N LEU A 113 -3.03 5.64 11.42
CA LEU A 113 -2.56 4.38 10.83
C LEU A 113 -2.08 3.41 11.91
N GLN A 114 -1.41 3.93 12.94
CA GLN A 114 -0.98 3.13 14.08
C GLN A 114 -2.17 2.57 14.86
N ASP A 115 -3.19 3.41 15.11
CA ASP A 115 -4.42 3.04 15.79
C ASP A 115 -5.20 2.01 14.98
N LEU A 116 -5.30 2.19 13.65
CA LEU A 116 -5.89 1.19 12.79
C LEU A 116 -5.22 -0.18 12.95
N LEU A 117 -3.89 -0.23 12.98
CA LEU A 117 -3.15 -1.50 13.05
C LEU A 117 -3.29 -2.27 14.36
N VAL A 118 -3.73 -1.62 15.44
CA VAL A 118 -3.96 -2.29 16.73
C VAL A 118 -5.38 -2.82 16.87
N HIS A 119 -6.32 -2.43 16.01
CA HIS A 119 -7.69 -2.91 16.02
C HIS A 119 -7.86 -4.25 15.30
N GLU A 120 -8.52 -5.22 15.94
CA GLU A 120 -8.77 -6.56 15.36
C GLU A 120 -9.58 -6.52 14.06
N ASP A 121 -10.44 -5.51 13.90
CA ASP A 121 -11.30 -5.36 12.73
C ASP A 121 -10.58 -4.77 11.51
N ALA A 122 -9.33 -4.29 11.64
CA ALA A 122 -8.58 -3.71 10.53
C ALA A 122 -8.40 -4.68 9.36
N ALA A 123 -8.32 -5.99 9.63
CA ALA A 123 -8.22 -7.04 8.61
C ALA A 123 -9.48 -7.19 7.74
N LYS A 124 -10.61 -6.55 8.12
CA LYS A 124 -11.86 -6.53 7.37
C LYS A 124 -11.93 -5.38 6.36
N LEU A 125 -10.98 -4.44 6.40
CA LEU A 125 -10.94 -3.29 5.50
C LEU A 125 -10.27 -3.64 4.17
N PHE A 126 -10.60 -2.87 3.14
CA PHE A 126 -9.92 -2.92 1.85
C PHE A 126 -9.21 -1.59 1.64
N LEU A 127 -7.93 -1.54 1.96
CA LEU A 127 -7.14 -0.32 1.76
C LEU A 127 -6.60 -0.26 0.34
N ARG A 128 -6.95 0.82 -0.35
CA ARG A 128 -6.42 1.20 -1.66
C ARG A 128 -5.39 2.29 -1.45
N CYS A 129 -4.34 2.26 -2.24
CA CYS A 129 -3.31 3.28 -2.15
C CYS A 129 -2.73 3.62 -3.51
N VAL A 130 -2.14 4.80 -3.58
CA VAL A 130 -1.29 5.21 -4.69
C VAL A 130 0.12 5.45 -4.17
N ILE A 131 1.09 5.14 -5.01
CA ILE A 131 2.51 5.26 -4.70
C ILE A 131 3.13 6.20 -5.73
N MET A 132 3.78 7.26 -5.26
CA MET A 132 4.43 8.24 -6.14
C MET A 132 5.91 8.42 -5.75
N PRO A 133 6.85 8.42 -6.70
CA PRO A 133 8.25 8.75 -6.40
C PRO A 133 8.33 10.12 -5.73
N VAL A 134 9.08 10.25 -4.63
CA VAL A 134 9.19 11.54 -3.90
C VAL A 134 9.66 12.68 -4.82
N SER A 135 10.50 12.37 -5.81
CA SER A 135 10.95 13.36 -6.81
C SER A 135 9.79 13.98 -7.59
N LYS A 136 8.74 13.21 -7.89
CA LYS A 136 7.57 13.68 -8.64
C LYS A 136 6.56 14.42 -7.77
N VAL A 137 6.56 14.16 -6.46
CA VAL A 137 5.71 14.90 -5.51
C VAL A 137 6.20 16.35 -5.38
N ALA A 138 7.51 16.54 -5.23
CA ALA A 138 8.11 17.86 -5.07
C ALA A 138 7.84 18.79 -6.27
N ASP A 139 7.82 18.24 -7.49
CA ASP A 139 7.50 18.99 -8.70
C ASP A 139 6.04 19.48 -8.71
N ARG A 140 5.11 18.69 -8.15
CA ARG A 140 3.68 19.00 -8.10
C ARG A 140 3.33 20.08 -7.07
N ASP A 141 4.00 20.10 -5.93
CA ASP A 141 3.84 21.15 -4.91
C ASP A 141 4.33 22.51 -5.42
N LEU A 142 5.27 22.53 -6.37
CA LEU A 142 5.76 23.76 -7.01
C LEU A 142 4.81 24.28 -8.10
N GLU A 143 4.03 23.41 -8.75
CA GLU A 143 3.05 23.80 -9.77
C GLU A 143 1.73 24.34 -9.17
N THR A 144 1.48 24.09 -7.89
CA THR A 144 0.25 24.48 -7.17
C THR A 144 0.43 25.67 -6.22
N ALA A 145 1.65 26.24 -6.14
CA ALA A 145 2.01 27.37 -5.28
C ALA A 145 1.98 28.74 -5.98
#